data_AF-A0A2N9PCL1-F1
#
_entry.id   AF-A0A2N9PCL1-F1
#
_cell.length_a   1.000
_cell.length_b   1.000
_cell.length_c   1.000
_cell.angle_alpha   90.00
_cell.angle_beta   90.00
_cell.angle_gamma   90.00
#
_symmetry.space_group_name_H-M   'P 1'
#
loop_
_entity.id
_entity.type
_entity.pdbx_description
1 polymer ?
#
loop_
_entity_poly.entity_id
_entity_poly.type
_entity_poly.pdbx_seq_one_letter_code
_entity_poly.pdbx_strand_id
1 'polypeptide(L)'
;MAVINDKNNQLATGINYSNESYIIHINRSNSFIYDESIQALYFSINKTFFEKLEAQIGLRGENTITKGYSKTLDQTNKRNYFNLFPSIFLNYTFNSYKSLSVNYNRRIDRPSYGDLNPFRFYNTSYNYSEGNPFLNSYLTDNIEIAYTYKNLYTSIYWNHISNGFNEVTYVEPNSIIQRVIPNNFFNQQDLGF
;
A
#
# COMPACT_ATOMS: atom_id res chain seq x y z
N MET A 1 -17.32 7.23 -2.35
CA MET A 1 -17.19 6.23 -1.26
C MET A 1 -16.77 4.93 -1.90
N ALA A 2 -15.66 4.35 -1.48
CA ALA A 2 -15.19 3.04 -1.92
C ALA A 2 -15.29 2.06 -0.75
N VAL A 3 -15.73 0.85 -1.02
CA VAL A 3 -15.80 -0.24 -0.03
C VAL A 3 -15.17 -1.46 -0.66
N ILE A 4 -14.16 -2.02 0.01
CA ILE A 4 -13.42 -3.21 -0.41
C ILE A 4 -13.69 -4.29 0.65
N ASN A 5 -14.11 -5.47 0.20
CA ASN A 5 -14.39 -6.61 1.08
C ASN A 5 -13.66 -7.84 0.54
N ASP A 6 -12.59 -8.25 1.22
CA ASP A 6 -11.78 -9.40 0.85
C ASP A 6 -11.91 -10.52 1.90
N LYS A 7 -12.13 -11.75 1.42
CA LYS A 7 -12.31 -12.93 2.27
C LYS A 7 -11.53 -14.09 1.67
N ASN A 8 -10.79 -14.79 2.52
CA ASN A 8 -10.20 -16.09 2.17
C ASN A 8 -10.62 -17.13 3.22
N ASN A 9 -10.97 -18.32 2.73
CA ASN A 9 -11.32 -19.47 3.54
C ASN A 9 -10.64 -20.70 2.95
N GLN A 10 -9.54 -21.12 3.57
CA GLN A 10 -8.81 -22.32 3.19
C GLN A 10 -8.95 -23.35 4.31
N LEU A 11 -9.48 -24.52 3.99
CA LEU A 11 -9.64 -25.62 4.94
C LEU A 11 -8.60 -26.69 4.63
N ALA A 12 -7.76 -27.02 5.61
CA ALA A 12 -6.91 -28.19 5.51
C ALA A 12 -7.66 -29.40 6.07
N THR A 13 -7.95 -30.36 5.22
CA THR A 13 -8.64 -31.60 5.58
C THR A 13 -7.67 -32.77 5.59
N GLY A 14 -7.89 -33.72 6.50
CA GLY A 14 -7.28 -35.03 6.55
C GLY A 14 -8.36 -36.10 6.65
N ILE A 15 -7.99 -37.36 6.45
CA ILE A 15 -8.90 -38.49 6.63
C ILE A 15 -8.53 -39.17 7.95
N ASN A 16 -9.52 -39.35 8.83
CA ASN A 16 -9.35 -40.20 10.00
C ASN A 16 -9.55 -41.66 9.56
N TYR A 17 -8.45 -42.41 9.46
CA TYR A 17 -8.44 -43.79 8.97
C TYR A 17 -9.18 -44.79 9.87
N SER A 18 -9.56 -44.42 11.11
CA SER A 18 -10.34 -45.30 11.98
C SER A 18 -11.84 -45.31 11.67
N ASN A 19 -12.36 -44.29 10.98
CA ASN A 19 -13.80 -44.13 10.73
C ASN A 19 -14.13 -43.43 9.40
N GLU A 20 -13.15 -43.27 8.51
CA GLU A 20 -13.27 -42.61 7.20
C GLU A 20 -13.84 -41.18 7.26
N SER A 21 -13.81 -40.53 8.44
CA SER A 21 -14.34 -39.17 8.60
C SER A 21 -13.30 -38.12 8.21
N TYR A 22 -13.78 -37.03 7.59
CA TYR A 22 -12.94 -35.87 7.32
C TYR A 22 -12.64 -35.12 8.62
N ILE A 23 -11.35 -35.00 8.96
CA ILE A 23 -10.87 -34.16 10.06
C ILE A 23 -10.37 -32.83 9.50
N ILE A 24 -10.87 -31.72 10.03
CA ILE A 24 -10.36 -30.39 9.69
C ILE A 24 -9.18 -30.10 10.63
N HIS A 25 -8.00 -29.89 10.07
CA HIS A 25 -6.84 -29.45 10.82
C HIS A 25 -6.93 -27.94 11.02
N ILE A 26 -7.49 -27.50 12.15
CA ILE A 26 -7.69 -26.07 12.46
C ILE A 26 -6.39 -25.27 12.39
N ASN A 27 -5.27 -25.86 12.83
CA ASN A 27 -3.91 -25.27 12.80
C ASN A 27 -3.31 -25.17 11.39
N ARG A 28 -3.96 -25.76 10.38
CA ARG A 28 -3.58 -25.69 8.96
C ARG A 28 -4.68 -25.05 8.10
N SER A 29 -5.74 -24.53 8.74
CA SER A 29 -6.87 -23.89 8.07
C SER A 29 -6.82 -22.37 8.28
N ASN A 30 -7.07 -21.62 7.21
CA ASN A 30 -7.10 -20.16 7.20
C ASN A 30 -8.53 -19.66 7.08
N SER A 31 -8.94 -18.77 7.97
CA SER A 31 -10.11 -17.93 7.71
C SER A 31 -9.81 -16.52 8.20
N PHE A 32 -9.47 -15.65 7.25
CA PHE A 32 -9.20 -14.23 7.49
C PHE A 32 -10.17 -13.38 6.66
N ILE A 33 -10.85 -12.46 7.33
CA ILE A 33 -11.84 -11.56 6.73
C ILE A 33 -11.29 -10.15 6.87
N TYR A 34 -11.21 -9.41 5.77
CA TYR A 34 -10.74 -8.04 5.77
C TYR A 34 -11.75 -7.13 5.07
N ASP A 35 -12.26 -6.15 5.81
CA ASP A 35 -13.17 -5.14 5.31
C ASP A 35 -12.48 -3.76 5.37
N GLU A 36 -12.50 -3.01 4.28
CA GLU A 36 -11.99 -1.63 4.18
C GLU A 36 -13.07 -0.69 3.62
N SER A 37 -13.27 0.44 4.28
CA SER A 37 -14.18 1.51 3.85
C SER A 37 -13.44 2.84 3.77
N ILE A 38 -13.48 3.46 2.60
CA ILE A 38 -12.81 4.74 2.33
C ILE A 38 -13.85 5.78 1.89
N GLN A 39 -13.95 6.85 2.67
CA GLN A 39 -14.71 8.05 2.33
C GLN A 39 -13.73 9.12 1.86
N ALA A 40 -13.94 9.69 0.69
CA ALA A 40 -13.04 10.67 0.10
C ALA A 40 -13.82 11.91 -0.37
N LEU A 41 -13.24 13.08 -0.14
CA LEU A 41 -13.71 14.37 -0.63
C LEU A 41 -12.62 15.03 -1.49
N TYR A 42 -13.02 15.61 -2.62
CA TYR A 42 -12.10 16.18 -3.61
C TYR A 42 -12.42 17.66 -3.84
N PHE A 43 -11.39 18.48 -3.87
CA PHE A 43 -11.43 19.86 -4.32
C PHE A 43 -10.38 20.04 -5.41
N SER A 44 -10.73 20.73 -6.49
CA SER A 44 -9.80 21.02 -7.59
C SER A 44 -10.11 22.36 -8.24
N ILE A 45 -9.07 23.12 -8.52
CA ILE A 45 -9.12 24.35 -9.30
C ILE A 45 -8.11 24.26 -10.45
N ASN A 46 -8.54 24.61 -11.65
CA ASN A 46 -7.68 24.76 -12.82
C ASN A 46 -7.87 26.18 -13.36
N LYS A 47 -6.76 26.89 -13.58
CA LYS A 47 -6.78 28.22 -14.17
C LYS A 47 -5.50 28.50 -14.94
N THR A 48 -5.66 29.10 -16.12
CA THR A 48 -4.56 29.70 -16.87
C THR A 48 -4.47 31.20 -16.56
N PHE A 49 -3.30 31.64 -16.11
CA PHE A 49 -2.98 33.03 -15.84
C PHE A 49 -2.10 33.60 -16.97
N PHE A 50 -2.45 34.81 -17.42
CA PHE A 50 -1.66 35.56 -18.41
C PHE A 50 -1.36 34.78 -19.71
N GLU A 51 -2.24 33.82 -20.07
CA GLU A 51 -2.10 32.92 -21.23
C GLU A 51 -0.83 32.03 -21.24
N LYS A 52 0.00 32.10 -20.19
CA LYS A 52 1.31 31.43 -20.14
C LYS A 52 1.46 30.48 -18.97
N LEU A 53 0.82 30.77 -17.84
CA LEU A 53 0.94 29.96 -16.63
C LEU A 53 -0.35 29.17 -16.42
N GLU A 54 -0.32 27.88 -16.73
CA GLU A 54 -1.37 26.95 -16.34
C GLU A 54 -1.11 26.47 -14.91
N ALA A 55 -2.12 26.56 -14.05
CA ALA A 55 -2.07 26.07 -12.69
C ALA A 55 -3.27 25.15 -12.42
N GLN A 56 -2.97 23.94 -11.96
CA GLN A 56 -3.96 22.98 -11.46
C GLN A 56 -3.60 22.64 -10.02
N ILE A 57 -4.51 22.95 -9.09
CA ILE A 57 -4.31 22.69 -7.67
C ILE A 57 -5.48 21.84 -7.20
N GLY A 58 -5.17 20.77 -6.49
CA GLY A 58 -6.15 19.84 -5.96
C GLY A 58 -5.84 19.44 -4.52
N LEU A 59 -6.88 19.07 -3.80
CA LEU A 59 -6.80 18.49 -2.47
C LEU A 59 -7.83 17.38 -2.35
N ARG A 60 -7.36 16.19 -1.99
CA ARG A 60 -8.22 15.07 -1.61
C ARG A 60 -8.05 14.77 -0.12
N GLY A 61 -9.14 14.69 0.63
CA GLY A 61 -9.13 14.18 2.00
C GLY A 61 -9.79 12.81 2.05
N GLU A 62 -9.16 11.83 2.69
CA GLU A 62 -9.70 10.48 2.83
C GLU A 62 -9.78 10.06 4.30
N ASN A 63 -10.94 9.59 4.73
CA ASN A 63 -11.15 8.88 5.99
C ASN A 63 -11.26 7.38 5.69
N THR A 64 -10.37 6.57 6.27
CA THR A 64 -10.27 5.13 6.04
C THR A 64 -10.52 4.35 7.31
N ILE A 65 -11.45 3.39 7.25
CA ILE A 65 -11.78 2.47 8.34
C ILE A 65 -11.53 1.04 7.86
N THR A 66 -10.72 0.28 8.60
CA THR A 66 -10.41 -1.11 8.26
C THR A 66 -10.73 -2.05 9.41
N LYS A 67 -11.14 -3.28 9.11
CA LYS A 67 -11.34 -4.36 10.07
C LYS A 67 -10.84 -5.67 9.49
N GLY A 68 -9.77 -6.20 10.06
CA GLY A 68 -9.28 -7.57 9.82
C GLY A 68 -9.71 -8.49 10.95
N TYR A 69 -10.29 -9.66 10.65
CA TYR A 69 -10.63 -10.69 11.61
C TYR A 69 -10.02 -12.03 11.18
N SER A 70 -9.10 -12.55 11.98
CA SER A 70 -8.57 -13.90 11.84
C SER A 70 -9.35 -14.83 12.75
N LYS A 71 -10.14 -15.72 12.16
CA LYS A 71 -10.92 -16.72 12.90
C LYS A 71 -10.02 -17.80 13.49
N THR A 72 -8.90 -18.11 12.83
CA THR A 72 -7.92 -19.11 13.30
C THR A 72 -7.19 -18.63 14.56
N LEU A 73 -6.88 -17.33 14.67
CA LEU A 73 -6.23 -16.73 15.84
C LEU A 73 -7.22 -16.09 16.83
N ASP A 74 -8.51 -16.11 16.50
CA ASP A 74 -9.57 -15.34 17.14
C ASP A 74 -9.19 -13.88 17.45
N GLN A 75 -8.59 -13.22 16.45
CA GLN A 75 -8.03 -11.88 16.59
C GLN A 75 -8.73 -10.90 15.65
N THR A 76 -9.17 -9.76 16.19
CA THR A 76 -9.69 -8.63 15.40
C THR A 76 -8.74 -7.44 15.47
N ASN A 77 -8.35 -6.92 14.30
CA ASN A 77 -7.56 -5.69 14.18
C ASN A 77 -8.40 -4.62 13.48
N LYS A 78 -8.56 -3.47 14.13
CA LYS A 78 -9.32 -2.32 13.60
C LYS A 78 -8.42 -1.12 13.46
N ARG A 79 -8.59 -0.35 12.39
CA ARG A 79 -7.90 0.92 12.19
C ARG A 79 -8.87 1.96 11.70
N ASN A 80 -8.62 3.21 12.08
CA ASN A 80 -9.31 4.38 11.59
C ASN A 80 -8.28 5.50 11.47
N TYR A 81 -8.15 6.08 10.27
CA TYR A 81 -7.19 7.15 10.02
C TYR A 81 -7.68 8.08 8.91
N PHE A 82 -7.25 9.33 9.00
CA PHE A 82 -7.53 10.37 8.02
C PHE A 82 -6.24 10.87 7.39
N ASN A 83 -6.21 10.99 6.06
CA ASN A 83 -5.06 11.49 5.31
C ASN A 83 -5.47 12.55 4.29
N LEU A 84 -4.55 13.49 4.03
CA LEU A 84 -4.69 14.51 2.99
C LEU A 84 -3.72 14.23 1.84
N PHE A 85 -4.21 14.46 0.63
CA PHE A 85 -3.53 14.22 -0.63
C PHE A 85 -3.59 15.49 -1.49
N PRO A 86 -2.70 16.46 -1.21
CA PRO A 86 -2.54 17.62 -2.08
C PRO A 86 -1.95 17.21 -3.44
N SER A 87 -2.32 17.92 -4.50
CA SER A 87 -1.76 17.82 -5.84
C SER A 87 -1.58 19.22 -6.43
N ILE A 88 -0.41 19.50 -6.98
CA ILE A 88 -0.09 20.77 -7.64
C ILE A 88 0.56 20.45 -8.98
N PHE A 89 0.04 21.06 -10.04
CA PHE A 89 0.63 21.07 -11.37
C PHE A 89 0.73 22.52 -11.81
N LEU A 90 1.93 22.99 -12.10
CA LEU A 90 2.18 24.30 -12.67
C LEU A 90 2.91 24.08 -13.99
N ASN A 91 2.46 24.73 -15.06
CA ASN A 91 3.15 24.71 -16.34
C ASN A 91 3.26 26.13 -16.89
N TYR A 92 4.49 26.58 -17.09
CA TYR A 92 4.79 27.87 -17.69
C TYR A 92 5.25 27.68 -19.14
N THR A 93 4.41 28.13 -20.08
CA THR A 93 4.70 28.12 -21.51
C THR A 93 5.43 29.41 -21.88
N PHE A 94 6.72 29.29 -22.20
CA PHE A 94 7.52 30.43 -22.68
C PHE A 94 7.12 30.81 -24.12
N ASN A 95 6.93 29.79 -24.96
CA ASN A 95 6.44 29.88 -26.34
C ASN A 95 6.04 28.47 -26.84
N SER A 96 5.67 28.35 -28.12
CA SER A 96 5.25 27.09 -28.75
C SER A 96 6.28 25.95 -28.72
N TYR A 97 7.53 26.22 -28.37
CA TYR A 97 8.61 25.23 -28.33
C TYR A 97 9.20 25.02 -26.94
N LYS A 98 8.81 25.79 -25.92
CA LYS A 98 9.47 25.82 -24.62
C LYS A 98 8.44 25.90 -23.50
N SER A 99 8.49 24.94 -22.58
CA SER A 99 7.74 25.01 -21.33
C SER A 99 8.55 24.47 -20.15
N LEU A 100 8.19 24.92 -18.95
CA LEU A 100 8.69 24.42 -17.68
C LEU A 100 7.50 23.99 -16.85
N SER A 101 7.47 22.73 -16.41
CA SER A 101 6.45 22.22 -15.50
C SER A 101 7.04 21.88 -14.14
N VAL A 102 6.21 22.06 -13.12
CA VAL A 102 6.47 21.65 -11.74
C VAL A 102 5.26 20.88 -11.24
N ASN A 103 5.52 19.66 -10.80
CA ASN A 103 4.51 18.73 -10.33
C ASN A 103 4.79 18.36 -8.88
N TYR A 104 3.76 18.37 -8.05
CA TYR A 104 3.79 17.78 -6.72
C TYR A 104 2.55 16.94 -6.50
N ASN A 105 2.71 15.76 -5.93
CA ASN A 105 1.58 14.93 -5.51
C ASN A 105 1.97 14.02 -4.35
N ARG A 106 1.00 13.80 -3.45
CA ARG A 106 1.10 12.80 -2.39
C ARG A 106 0.25 11.58 -2.73
N ARG A 107 0.81 10.39 -2.54
CA ARG A 107 0.15 9.09 -2.75
C ARG A 107 0.15 8.26 -1.46
N ILE A 108 -0.76 7.30 -1.40
CA ILE A 108 -0.86 6.31 -0.33
C ILE A 108 -0.82 4.92 -0.94
N ASP A 109 -0.02 4.06 -0.34
CA ASP A 109 0.06 2.66 -0.66
C ASP A 109 -0.43 1.85 0.55
N ARG A 110 -1.45 1.04 0.31
CA ARG A 110 -2.16 0.28 1.35
C ARG A 110 -1.67 -1.17 1.32
N PRO A 111 -1.45 -1.79 2.49
CA PRO A 111 -1.22 -3.23 2.57
C PRO A 111 -2.32 -3.99 1.83
N SER A 112 -1.92 -4.95 1.00
CA SER A 112 -2.85 -5.88 0.38
C SER A 112 -3.41 -6.85 1.43
N TYR A 113 -4.45 -7.59 1.04
CA TYR A 113 -4.97 -8.68 1.87
C TYR A 113 -3.87 -9.67 2.28
N GLY A 114 -2.95 -10.01 1.37
CA GLY A 114 -1.85 -10.94 1.64
C GLY A 114 -0.87 -10.39 2.67
N ASP A 115 -0.56 -9.09 2.58
CA ASP A 115 0.32 -8.40 3.53
C ASP A 115 -0.24 -8.39 4.96
N LEU A 116 -1.57 -8.49 5.10
CA LEU A 116 -2.26 -8.44 6.40
C LEU A 116 -2.65 -9.82 6.95
N ASN A 117 -2.79 -10.83 6.09
CA ASN A 117 -3.31 -12.14 6.48
C ASN A 117 -2.29 -12.90 7.34
N PRO A 118 -2.53 -13.11 8.65
CA PRO A 118 -1.56 -13.72 9.55
C PRO A 118 -1.41 -15.23 9.38
N PHE A 119 -2.02 -15.81 8.36
CA PHE A 119 -1.89 -17.24 8.09
C PHE A 119 -0.51 -17.59 7.52
N ARG A 120 0.03 -18.70 8.01
CA ARG A 120 1.35 -19.19 7.61
C ARG A 120 1.28 -19.99 6.32
N PHE A 121 1.97 -19.51 5.30
CA PHE A 121 2.22 -20.22 4.06
C PHE A 121 3.62 -20.83 4.11
N TYR A 122 3.69 -22.16 4.22
CA TYR A 122 4.96 -22.88 4.29
C TYR A 122 5.50 -23.12 2.88
N ASN A 123 6.67 -22.53 2.57
CA ASN A 123 7.40 -22.79 1.32
C ASN A 123 8.22 -24.08 1.43
N THR A 124 8.76 -24.33 2.62
CA THR A 124 9.43 -25.59 2.98
C THR A 124 9.09 -25.94 4.43
N SER A 125 9.56 -27.09 4.92
CA SER A 125 9.42 -27.47 6.32
C SER A 125 10.10 -26.51 7.31
N TYR A 126 11.02 -25.66 6.83
CA TYR A 126 11.81 -24.74 7.65
C TYR A 126 11.67 -23.28 7.23
N ASN A 127 10.84 -22.96 6.24
CA ASN A 127 10.61 -21.59 5.79
C ASN A 127 9.12 -21.38 5.57
N TYR A 128 8.59 -20.32 6.18
CA TYR A 128 7.22 -19.89 5.95
C TYR A 128 7.12 -18.37 5.86
N SER A 129 6.12 -17.89 5.13
CA SER A 129 5.69 -16.50 5.14
C SER A 129 4.37 -16.35 5.89
N GLU A 130 4.20 -15.22 6.56
CA GLU A 130 2.93 -14.80 7.16
C GLU A 130 2.75 -13.30 6.96
N GLY A 131 1.52 -12.84 6.76
CA GLY A 131 1.21 -11.43 6.75
C GLY A 131 1.24 -10.83 8.15
N ASN A 132 1.30 -9.51 8.22
CA ASN A 132 1.28 -8.72 9.44
C ASN A 132 -0.04 -7.94 9.54
N PRO A 133 -1.01 -8.35 10.37
CA PRO A 133 -2.27 -7.63 10.49
C PRO A 133 -2.11 -6.24 11.15
N PHE A 134 -0.91 -5.93 11.67
CA PHE A 134 -0.51 -4.63 12.20
C PHE A 134 0.28 -3.79 11.20
N LEU A 135 0.33 -4.16 9.92
CA LEU A 135 0.94 -3.32 8.91
C LEU A 135 0.18 -2.01 8.72
N ASN A 136 0.92 -0.93 8.54
CA ASN A 136 0.38 0.39 8.22
C ASN A 136 0.58 0.66 6.73
N SER A 137 -0.27 1.53 6.16
CA SER A 137 0.01 2.16 4.89
C SER A 137 1.24 3.05 4.96
N TYR A 138 1.84 3.30 3.80
CA TYR A 138 2.91 4.27 3.63
C TYR A 138 2.47 5.39 2.69
N LEU A 139 3.12 6.54 2.83
CA LEU A 139 2.85 7.72 2.02
C LEU A 139 4.08 8.08 1.19
N THR A 140 3.84 8.47 -0.05
CA THR A 140 4.88 8.89 -0.98
C THR A 140 4.61 10.31 -1.46
N ASP A 141 5.51 11.23 -1.12
CA ASP A 141 5.55 12.59 -1.67
C ASP A 141 6.44 12.61 -2.91
N ASN A 142 5.91 13.08 -4.04
CA ASN A 142 6.64 13.13 -5.31
C ASN A 142 6.70 14.58 -5.79
N ILE A 143 7.89 15.06 -6.14
CA ILE A 143 8.13 16.34 -6.78
C ILE A 143 8.86 16.09 -8.10
N GLU A 144 8.41 16.72 -9.18
CA GLU A 144 9.10 16.69 -10.47
C GLU A 144 9.17 18.10 -11.05
N ILE A 145 10.34 18.47 -11.57
CA ILE A 145 10.53 19.68 -12.37
C ILE A 145 10.97 19.22 -13.75
N ALA A 146 10.23 19.61 -14.78
CA ALA A 146 10.52 19.20 -16.15
C ALA A 146 10.60 20.38 -17.11
N TYR A 147 11.59 20.34 -17.99
CA TYR A 147 11.76 21.28 -19.08
C TYR A 147 11.52 20.59 -20.42
N THR A 148 10.64 21.17 -21.22
CA THR A 148 10.35 20.69 -22.57
C THR A 148 10.90 21.68 -23.58
N TYR A 149 11.75 21.21 -24.50
CA TYR A 149 12.19 21.95 -25.67
C TYR A 149 11.86 21.17 -26.95
N LYS A 150 10.85 21.64 -27.70
CA LYS A 150 10.25 20.92 -28.84
C LYS A 150 9.80 19.52 -28.40
N ASN A 151 10.52 18.49 -28.84
CA ASN A 151 10.24 17.09 -28.51
C ASN A 151 11.17 16.53 -27.43
N LEU A 152 12.14 17.33 -26.95
CA LEU A 152 13.02 16.93 -25.87
C LEU A 152 12.35 17.23 -24.52
N TYR A 153 12.20 16.20 -23.70
CA TYR A 153 11.74 16.30 -22.31
C TYR A 153 12.91 15.92 -21.40
N THR A 154 13.23 16.79 -20.45
CA THR A 154 14.23 16.52 -19.41
C THR A 154 13.61 16.88 -18.08
N SER A 155 13.68 15.98 -17.10
CA SER A 155 13.16 16.25 -15.78
C SER A 155 14.17 15.92 -14.70
N ILE A 156 13.93 16.47 -13.52
CA ILE A 156 14.53 16.02 -12.28
C ILE A 156 13.38 15.70 -11.33
N TYR A 157 13.52 14.64 -10.56
CA TYR A 157 12.49 14.24 -9.61
C TYR A 157 13.07 13.91 -8.24
N TRP A 158 12.22 14.08 -7.23
CA TRP A 158 12.47 13.69 -5.86
C TRP A 158 11.24 12.95 -5.33
N ASN A 159 11.45 11.76 -4.78
CA ASN A 159 10.42 10.98 -4.14
C ASN A 159 10.79 10.75 -2.68
N HIS A 160 9.83 10.90 -1.77
CA HIS A 160 10.02 10.61 -0.35
C HIS A 160 8.95 9.65 0.15
N ILE A 161 9.39 8.46 0.54
CA ILE A 161 8.55 7.45 1.16
C ILE A 161 8.69 7.57 2.67
N SER A 162 7.55 7.66 3.35
CA SER A 162 7.46 7.66 4.81
C SER A 162 6.72 6.43 5.31
N ASN A 163 7.27 5.77 6.34
CA ASN A 163 6.71 4.58 6.95
C ASN A 163 6.58 3.39 5.97
N GLY A 164 7.52 3.26 5.03
CA GLY A 164 7.55 2.20 4.04
C GLY A 164 7.60 0.82 4.69
N PHE A 165 6.92 -0.15 4.05
CA PHE A 165 6.98 -1.55 4.46
C PHE A 165 7.55 -2.45 3.38
N ASN A 166 8.23 -3.50 3.81
CA ASN A 166 8.67 -4.58 2.95
C ASN A 166 8.80 -5.88 3.77
N GLU A 167 8.95 -7.01 3.10
CA GLU A 167 9.21 -8.30 3.73
C GLU A 167 10.56 -8.31 4.43
N VAL A 168 10.57 -8.79 5.68
CA VAL A 168 11.78 -9.02 6.46
C VAL A 168 11.85 -10.49 6.81
N THR A 169 13.02 -11.09 6.59
CA THR A 169 13.29 -12.47 6.98
C THR A 169 13.91 -12.49 8.38
N TYR A 170 13.26 -13.18 9.31
CA TYR A 170 13.74 -13.46 10.65
C TYR A 170 14.17 -14.92 10.75
N VAL A 171 15.32 -15.16 11.39
CA VAL A 171 15.78 -16.50 11.75
C VAL A 171 15.63 -16.67 13.25
N GLU A 172 14.87 -17.66 13.67
CA GLU A 172 14.62 -17.93 15.10
C GLU A 172 15.93 -18.37 15.79
N PRO A 173 16.31 -17.79 16.95
CA PRO A 173 17.51 -18.20 17.66
C PRO A 173 17.52 -19.70 17.99
N ASN A 174 18.63 -20.38 17.72
CA ASN A 174 18.80 -21.83 17.91
C ASN A 174 17.86 -22.73 17.07
N SER A 175 17.31 -22.20 15.97
CA SER A 175 16.45 -22.94 15.04
C SER A 175 16.90 -22.72 13.60
N ILE A 176 16.58 -23.67 12.72
CA ILE A 176 16.73 -23.51 11.26
C ILE A 176 15.47 -22.92 10.61
N ILE A 177 14.46 -22.58 11.43
CA ILE A 177 13.21 -21.98 10.97
C ILE A 177 13.43 -20.52 10.58
N GLN A 178 12.99 -20.20 9.37
CA GLN A 178 12.94 -18.86 8.81
C GLN A 178 11.49 -18.41 8.68
N ARG A 179 11.23 -17.18 9.14
CA ARG A 179 9.94 -16.51 8.99
C ARG A 179 10.11 -15.26 8.13
N VAL A 180 9.29 -15.15 7.08
CA VAL A 180 9.17 -13.93 6.28
C VAL A 180 7.89 -13.21 6.67
N ILE A 181 7.99 -11.93 7.06
CA ILE A 181 6.86 -11.11 7.47
C ILE A 181 7.05 -9.64 7.02
N PRO A 182 6.04 -8.98 6.44
CA PRO A 182 6.14 -7.57 6.10
C PRO A 182 6.10 -6.68 7.34
N ASN A 183 6.95 -5.65 7.38
CA ASN A 183 7.01 -4.68 8.48
C ASN A 183 7.22 -3.26 7.95
N ASN A 184 6.63 -2.26 8.63
CA ASN A 184 7.01 -0.87 8.41
C ASN A 184 8.34 -0.59 9.13
N PHE A 185 9.42 -0.29 8.40
CA PHE A 185 10.74 -0.09 9.02
C PHE A 185 11.65 0.93 8.34
N PHE A 186 11.24 1.51 7.20
CA PHE A 186 12.11 2.43 6.48
C PHE A 186 11.41 3.74 6.07
N ASN A 187 12.22 4.77 5.97
CA ASN A 187 11.93 5.98 5.22
C ASN A 187 12.96 6.07 4.10
N GLN A 188 12.52 6.44 2.90
CA GLN A 188 13.38 6.47 1.71
C GLN A 188 13.27 7.82 1.01
N GLN A 189 14.37 8.23 0.38
CA GLN A 189 14.41 9.38 -0.52
C GLN A 189 15.14 8.98 -1.78
N ASP A 190 14.51 9.22 -2.93
CA ASP A 190 15.06 8.95 -4.24
C ASP A 190 15.16 10.25 -5.04
N LEU A 191 16.30 10.45 -5.70
CA LEU A 191 16.57 11.58 -6.59
C LEU A 191 16.97 11.04 -7.96
N GLY A 192 16.44 11.62 -9.04
CA GLY A 192 16.80 11.23 -10.40
C GLY A 192 16.66 12.35 -11.42
N PHE A 193 17.15 12.11 -12.63
CA PHE A 193 17.11 13.01 -13.80
C PHE A 193 16.88 12.23 -15.10
#